data_AF-A0A917AB27-F1
#
_entry.id   AF-A0A917AB27-F1
#
_cell.length_a   1.000
_cell.length_b   1.000
_cell.length_c   1.000
_cell.angle_alpha   90.00
_cell.angle_beta   90.00
_cell.angle_gamma   90.00
#
_symmetry.space_group_name_H-M   'P 1'
#
loop_
_entity.id
_entity.type
_entity.pdbx_description
1 polymer ?
#
loop_
_entity_poly.entity_id
_entity_poly.type
_entity_poly.pdbx_seq_one_letter_code
_entity_poly.pdbx_strand_id
1 'polypeptide(L)'
;MRPIILAGAFATLAGSALAHATLEQKDAAAGTTTKITLRVPHGCAGEATHTVRLTLPDGFYAAKPMPKPGWTLSTAKGDYAVPYDNHGTEMREGLREVVWSGGHLEDGWYDEFTVRGTFGAAIEPGTVLYFPALQECAGGTADWTDTTGSHDVPNPAPSITISAAAGEHGHGHGHGAASMDETVRAGALEISGAFTRATLPNAPVAGGFMTIANTGQNEDRLLSATSPIAGRVEIHEMAMEGDVMRMRALPDGLALPAGDTVTLAPGGYHLMFMELKQALPEGDSVPVTLRFRDAGEVDVTLTVGPTDAGAHAGMKH
;
A
#
# COMPACT_ATOMS: atom_id res chain seq x y z
N MET A 1 68.90 -1.97 6.43
CA MET A 1 67.64 -2.39 5.77
C MET A 1 66.93 -3.39 6.67
N ARG A 2 65.79 -3.02 7.24
CA ARG A 2 64.81 -3.93 7.86
C ARG A 2 63.43 -3.30 7.65
N PRO A 3 62.55 -3.87 6.82
CA PRO A 3 61.20 -3.34 6.67
C PRO A 3 60.33 -3.84 7.82
N ILE A 4 59.62 -2.91 8.46
CA ILE A 4 58.58 -3.21 9.45
C ILE A 4 57.28 -3.40 8.66
N ILE A 5 56.74 -4.62 8.68
CA ILE A 5 55.45 -4.95 8.06
C ILE A 5 54.36 -4.65 9.10
N LEU A 6 53.49 -3.68 8.80
CA LEU A 6 52.32 -3.35 9.59
C LEU A 6 51.15 -4.21 9.09
N ALA A 7 50.74 -5.21 9.88
CA ALA A 7 49.56 -6.02 9.59
C ALA A 7 48.31 -5.25 10.04
N GLY A 8 47.53 -4.73 9.08
CA GLY A 8 46.24 -4.13 9.34
C GLY A 8 45.18 -5.21 9.57
N ALA A 9 44.60 -5.24 10.77
CA ALA A 9 43.45 -6.08 11.07
C ALA A 9 42.21 -5.50 10.37
N PHE A 10 41.74 -6.18 9.33
CA PHE A 10 40.47 -5.89 8.68
C PHE A 10 39.34 -6.49 9.55
N ALA A 11 38.64 -5.64 10.29
CA ALA A 11 37.43 -6.04 11.02
C ALA A 11 36.27 -6.15 10.02
N THR A 12 35.93 -7.38 9.63
CA THR A 12 34.73 -7.66 8.85
C THR A 12 33.50 -7.51 9.76
N LEU A 13 32.76 -6.42 9.58
CA LEU A 13 31.40 -6.31 10.09
C LEU A 13 30.52 -7.27 9.28
N ALA A 14 30.30 -8.48 9.81
CA ALA A 14 29.27 -9.38 9.30
C ALA A 14 27.91 -8.75 9.61
N GLY A 15 27.31 -8.10 8.62
CA GLY A 15 25.92 -7.69 8.70
C GLY A 15 25.06 -8.94 8.85
N SER A 16 24.15 -8.93 9.82
CA SER A 16 23.18 -10.00 10.03
C SER A 16 22.42 -10.22 8.72
N ALA A 17 22.64 -11.36 8.06
CA ALA A 17 21.78 -11.78 6.97
C ALA A 17 20.36 -11.94 7.55
N LEU A 18 19.37 -11.22 7.00
CA LEU A 18 17.96 -11.37 7.37
C LEU A 18 17.48 -12.75 6.90
N ALA A 19 17.61 -13.75 7.78
CA ALA A 19 17.35 -15.16 7.47
C ALA A 19 15.94 -15.65 7.83
N HIS A 20 15.10 -14.79 8.41
CA HIS A 20 13.73 -15.14 8.81
C HIS A 20 12.73 -14.64 7.77
N ALA A 21 11.58 -15.31 7.62
CA ALA A 21 10.49 -14.61 6.96
C ALA A 21 10.03 -13.41 7.72
N THR A 22 9.48 -12.50 6.92
CA THR A 22 8.77 -11.36 7.41
C THR A 22 7.48 -11.19 6.64
N LEU A 23 6.49 -10.55 7.26
CA LEU A 23 5.47 -9.85 6.50
C LEU A 23 6.06 -8.54 5.96
N GLU A 24 5.74 -8.22 4.71
CA GLU A 24 6.05 -6.91 4.12
C GLU A 24 5.34 -5.80 4.91
N GLN A 25 4.06 -6.02 5.23
CA GLN A 25 3.26 -5.13 6.07
C GLN A 25 3.68 -5.29 7.53
N LYS A 26 4.06 -4.19 8.18
CA LYS A 26 4.41 -4.14 9.61
C LYS A 26 3.22 -3.75 10.48
N ASP A 27 2.28 -3.03 9.91
CA ASP A 27 1.07 -2.58 10.56
C ASP A 27 -0.15 -2.67 9.64
N ALA A 28 -1.33 -2.76 10.25
CA ALA A 28 -2.62 -2.66 9.55
C ALA A 28 -3.71 -2.15 10.50
N ALA A 29 -4.62 -1.31 10.00
CA ALA A 29 -5.71 -0.79 10.82
C ALA A 29 -6.81 -1.85 11.07
N ALA A 30 -7.32 -1.90 12.29
CA ALA A 30 -8.48 -2.72 12.63
C ALA A 30 -9.67 -2.40 11.70
N GLY A 31 -10.43 -3.42 11.31
CA GLY A 31 -11.58 -3.28 10.42
C GLY A 31 -11.25 -3.16 8.92
N THR A 32 -9.98 -3.05 8.54
CA THR A 32 -9.59 -2.86 7.15
C THR A 32 -9.32 -4.17 6.41
N THR A 33 -9.64 -4.17 5.11
CA THR A 33 -9.19 -5.24 4.22
C THR A 33 -7.77 -4.96 3.75
N THR A 34 -6.85 -5.85 4.09
CA THR A 34 -5.43 -5.71 3.82
C THR A 34 -4.90 -6.89 3.02
N LYS A 35 -3.94 -6.62 2.13
CA LYS A 35 -3.12 -7.63 1.47
C LYS A 35 -1.88 -7.86 2.33
N ILE A 36 -1.74 -9.03 2.94
CA ILE A 36 -0.52 -9.44 3.62
C ILE A 36 0.38 -10.24 2.67
N THR A 37 1.68 -10.02 2.75
CA THR A 37 2.68 -10.67 1.89
C THR A 37 3.78 -11.26 2.76
N LEU A 38 3.81 -12.59 2.85
CA LEU A 38 4.90 -13.33 3.46
C LEU A 38 6.08 -13.36 2.49
N ARG A 39 7.22 -12.80 2.90
CA ARG A 39 8.50 -12.93 2.19
C ARG A 39 9.30 -14.09 2.77
N VAL A 40 9.62 -15.07 1.93
CA VAL A 40 10.54 -16.18 2.23
C VAL A 40 11.89 -15.81 1.62
N PRO A 41 12.95 -15.58 2.43
CA PRO A 41 14.18 -14.94 1.93
C PRO A 41 15.12 -15.87 1.15
N HIS A 42 15.04 -17.17 1.41
CA HIS A 42 15.92 -18.19 0.85
C HIS A 42 15.29 -19.59 1.01
N GLY A 43 15.99 -20.59 0.50
CA GLY A 43 15.77 -22.02 0.72
C GLY A 43 15.96 -22.41 2.19
N CYS A 44 15.90 -23.70 2.51
CA CYS A 44 16.12 -24.15 3.88
C CYS A 44 17.11 -25.31 3.88
N ALA A 45 18.04 -25.27 4.83
CA ALA A 45 19.22 -26.14 4.86
C ALA A 45 20.06 -26.10 3.56
N GLY A 46 20.08 -24.97 2.84
CA GLY A 46 20.82 -24.82 1.59
C GLY A 46 20.13 -25.43 0.36
N GLU A 47 18.87 -25.87 0.52
CA GLU A 47 18.11 -26.54 -0.52
C GLU A 47 16.87 -25.75 -0.93
N ALA A 48 16.40 -26.00 -2.15
CA ALA A 48 15.25 -25.27 -2.68
C ALA A 48 13.96 -25.57 -1.90
N THR A 49 13.22 -24.50 -1.60
CA THR A 49 11.89 -24.61 -0.99
C THR A 49 10.89 -25.13 -2.01
N HIS A 50 10.10 -26.11 -1.60
CA HIS A 50 9.01 -26.65 -2.41
C HIS A 50 7.64 -26.50 -1.75
N THR A 51 7.58 -26.26 -0.44
CA THR A 51 6.33 -26.00 0.29
C THR A 51 6.47 -24.78 1.17
N VAL A 52 5.46 -23.92 1.15
CA VAL A 52 5.25 -22.85 2.12
C VAL A 52 3.84 -22.96 2.65
N ARG A 53 3.72 -23.09 3.97
CA ARG A 53 2.46 -23.12 4.72
C ARG A 53 2.36 -21.86 5.56
N LEU A 54 1.19 -21.24 5.54
CA LEU A 54 0.86 -20.06 6.32
C LEU A 54 -0.42 -20.32 7.12
N THR A 55 -0.32 -20.20 8.44
CA THR A 55 -1.46 -20.25 9.36
C THR A 55 -2.00 -18.84 9.57
N LEU A 56 -3.30 -18.67 9.40
CA LEU A 56 -3.99 -17.39 9.59
C LEU A 56 -4.50 -17.28 11.03
N PRO A 57 -4.18 -16.21 11.77
CA PRO A 57 -4.59 -16.05 13.16
C PRO A 57 -6.08 -15.70 13.28
N ASP A 58 -6.64 -15.88 14.48
CA ASP A 58 -7.89 -15.19 14.82
C ASP A 58 -7.67 -13.68 14.74
N GLY A 59 -8.71 -12.97 14.33
CA GLY A 59 -8.62 -11.55 13.98
C GLY A 59 -8.46 -11.29 12.49
N PHE A 60 -8.09 -12.29 11.67
CA PHE A 60 -8.01 -12.15 10.21
C PHE A 60 -9.03 -13.06 9.53
N TYR A 61 -10.05 -12.45 8.90
CA TYR A 61 -11.19 -13.16 8.33
C TYR A 61 -11.42 -12.81 6.86
N ALA A 62 -12.38 -13.48 6.21
CA ALA A 62 -12.70 -13.32 4.79
C ALA A 62 -11.47 -13.45 3.86
N ALA A 63 -10.50 -14.27 4.30
CA ALA A 63 -9.20 -14.37 3.65
C ALA A 63 -9.27 -15.12 2.31
N LYS A 64 -8.50 -14.63 1.33
CA LYS A 64 -8.38 -15.12 -0.04
C LYS A 64 -6.90 -15.15 -0.42
N PRO A 65 -6.31 -16.35 -0.58
CA PRO A 65 -4.92 -16.49 -0.98
C PRO A 65 -4.76 -16.24 -2.47
N MET A 66 -3.61 -15.71 -2.86
CA MET A 66 -3.28 -15.48 -4.27
C MET A 66 -2.73 -16.77 -4.90
N PRO A 67 -3.36 -17.29 -5.97
CA PRO A 67 -2.76 -18.35 -6.79
C PRO A 67 -1.42 -17.90 -7.35
N LYS A 68 -0.44 -18.79 -7.34
CA LYS A 68 0.94 -18.48 -7.74
C LYS A 68 1.38 -19.41 -8.87
N PRO A 69 1.75 -18.90 -10.06
CA PRO A 69 2.23 -19.73 -11.16
C PRO A 69 3.39 -20.63 -10.73
N GLY A 70 3.34 -21.90 -11.12
CA GLY A 70 4.36 -22.89 -10.73
C GLY A 70 4.18 -23.50 -9.33
N TRP A 71 3.17 -23.07 -8.57
CA TRP A 71 2.84 -23.63 -7.27
C TRP A 71 1.39 -24.16 -7.25
N THR A 72 1.17 -25.25 -6.53
CA THR A 72 -0.17 -25.77 -6.25
C THR A 72 -0.68 -25.15 -4.95
N LEU A 73 -1.82 -24.47 -5.03
CA LEU A 73 -2.49 -23.83 -3.90
C LEU A 73 -3.49 -24.80 -3.26
N SER A 74 -3.36 -25.03 -1.96
CA SER A 74 -4.33 -25.75 -1.13
C SER A 74 -4.72 -24.89 0.08
N THR A 75 -5.93 -25.10 0.59
CA THR A 75 -6.51 -24.29 1.66
C THR A 75 -7.29 -25.15 2.63
N ALA A 76 -7.19 -24.86 3.93
CA ALA A 76 -8.04 -25.46 4.95
C ALA A 76 -8.88 -24.40 5.67
N LYS A 77 -10.15 -24.73 5.89
CA LYS A 77 -11.07 -23.93 6.69
C LYS A 77 -11.11 -24.44 8.13
N GLY A 78 -11.50 -23.56 9.04
CA GLY A 78 -11.79 -23.89 10.43
C GLY A 78 -12.62 -22.79 11.08
N ASP A 79 -13.09 -23.09 12.28
CA ASP A 79 -13.89 -22.17 13.10
C ASP A 79 -13.06 -20.96 13.53
N TYR A 80 -13.71 -19.80 13.61
CA TYR A 80 -13.15 -18.64 14.30
C TYR A 80 -13.46 -18.72 15.79
N ALA A 81 -12.54 -18.23 16.63
CA ALA A 81 -12.75 -18.15 18.07
C ALA A 81 -13.96 -17.25 18.43
N VAL A 82 -14.16 -16.18 17.65
CA VAL A 82 -15.31 -15.29 17.72
C VAL A 82 -15.91 -15.10 16.32
N PRO A 83 -17.25 -15.07 16.17
CA PRO A 83 -17.86 -14.77 14.88
C PRO A 83 -17.55 -13.35 14.40
N TYR A 84 -17.43 -13.16 13.10
CA TYR A 84 -17.26 -11.84 12.46
C TYR A 84 -18.52 -11.45 11.69
N ASP A 85 -18.88 -10.16 11.72
CA ASP A 85 -19.85 -9.62 10.77
C ASP A 85 -19.12 -9.20 9.49
N ASN A 86 -19.55 -9.74 8.36
CA ASN A 86 -19.10 -9.33 7.03
C ASN A 86 -20.30 -8.81 6.24
N HIS A 87 -20.55 -7.50 6.32
CA HIS A 87 -21.66 -6.83 5.64
C HIS A 87 -23.04 -7.44 5.96
N GLY A 88 -23.32 -7.67 7.25
CA GLY A 88 -24.55 -8.27 7.76
C GLY A 88 -24.59 -9.80 7.66
N THR A 89 -23.52 -10.43 7.16
CA THR A 89 -23.38 -11.89 7.16
C THR A 89 -22.47 -12.31 8.31
N GLU A 90 -23.03 -13.05 9.27
CA GLU A 90 -22.24 -13.64 10.35
C GLU A 90 -21.35 -14.77 9.81
N MET A 91 -20.05 -14.65 10.02
CA MET A 91 -19.05 -15.64 9.65
C MET A 91 -18.54 -16.35 10.91
N ARG A 92 -18.85 -17.65 11.03
CA ARG A 92 -18.41 -18.50 12.14
C ARG A 92 -17.17 -19.34 11.82
N GLU A 93 -16.91 -19.56 10.54
CA GLU A 93 -15.75 -20.27 10.02
C GLU A 93 -15.15 -19.54 8.82
N GLY A 94 -13.92 -19.86 8.50
CA GLY A 94 -13.29 -19.42 7.27
C GLY A 94 -11.91 -20.01 7.07
N LEU A 95 -11.14 -19.42 6.17
CA LEU A 95 -9.80 -19.89 5.84
C LEU A 95 -8.87 -19.74 7.05
N ARG A 96 -8.20 -20.82 7.45
CA ARG A 96 -7.26 -20.86 8.58
C ARG A 96 -5.86 -21.26 8.18
N GLU A 97 -5.72 -21.92 7.03
CA GLU A 97 -4.42 -22.36 6.53
C GLU A 97 -4.36 -22.23 5.01
N VAL A 98 -3.20 -21.78 4.52
CA VAL A 98 -2.86 -21.72 3.11
C VAL A 98 -1.56 -22.47 2.87
N VAL A 99 -1.54 -23.32 1.85
CA VAL A 99 -0.34 -24.07 1.45
C VAL A 99 -0.07 -23.83 -0.02
N TRP A 100 1.11 -23.33 -0.34
CA TRP A 100 1.68 -23.34 -1.69
C TRP A 100 2.69 -24.48 -1.74
N SER A 101 2.51 -25.45 -2.64
CA SER A 101 3.32 -26.67 -2.72
C SER A 101 3.77 -26.98 -4.15
N GLY A 102 4.80 -27.84 -4.28
CA GLY A 102 5.36 -28.23 -5.58
C GLY A 102 6.12 -27.10 -6.28
N GLY A 103 6.45 -26.03 -5.55
CA GLY A 103 7.25 -24.93 -6.06
C GLY A 103 8.73 -25.26 -6.13
N HIS A 104 9.49 -24.28 -6.61
CA HIS A 104 10.94 -24.34 -6.66
C HIS A 104 11.52 -22.95 -6.43
N LEU A 105 11.83 -22.65 -5.17
CA LEU A 105 12.55 -21.44 -4.78
C LEU A 105 13.98 -21.83 -4.39
N GLU A 106 14.95 -21.48 -5.23
CA GLU A 106 16.37 -21.76 -4.97
C GLU A 106 16.87 -21.06 -3.69
N ASP A 107 17.90 -21.64 -3.06
CA ASP A 107 18.45 -21.11 -1.81
C ASP A 107 18.94 -19.67 -1.93
N GLY A 108 19.47 -19.28 -3.10
CA GLY A 108 19.96 -17.93 -3.33
C GLY A 108 18.90 -16.88 -3.64
N TRP A 109 17.62 -17.24 -3.70
CA TRP A 109 16.54 -16.34 -4.12
C TRP A 109 15.50 -16.17 -3.02
N TYR A 110 14.83 -15.03 -3.02
CA TYR A 110 13.65 -14.80 -2.20
C TYR A 110 12.38 -14.93 -3.04
N ASP A 111 11.25 -15.18 -2.38
CA ASP A 111 9.94 -15.16 -3.00
C ASP A 111 8.86 -14.67 -2.03
N GLU A 112 7.69 -14.37 -2.58
CA GLU A 112 6.56 -13.80 -1.87
C GLU A 112 5.27 -14.61 -2.05
N PHE A 113 4.52 -14.73 -0.94
CA PHE A 113 3.30 -15.51 -0.81
C PHE A 113 2.21 -14.64 -0.18
N THR A 114 1.13 -14.39 -0.91
CA THR A 114 0.20 -13.29 -0.62
C THR A 114 -1.19 -13.79 -0.25
N VAL A 115 -1.78 -13.17 0.77
CA VAL A 115 -3.18 -13.39 1.17
C VAL A 115 -3.86 -12.03 1.37
N ARG A 116 -5.05 -11.85 0.80
CA ARG A 116 -5.92 -10.69 1.10
C ARG A 116 -6.96 -11.12 2.13
N GLY A 117 -7.18 -10.33 3.18
CA GLY A 117 -8.22 -10.59 4.17
C GLY A 117 -8.50 -9.36 5.02
N THR A 118 -9.44 -9.47 5.94
CA THR A 118 -9.91 -8.34 6.73
C THR A 118 -9.51 -8.53 8.19
N PHE A 119 -8.94 -7.50 8.80
CA PHE A 119 -8.73 -7.48 10.23
C PHE A 119 -10.02 -7.13 10.95
N GLY A 120 -10.38 -7.87 12.00
CA GLY A 120 -11.58 -7.60 12.80
C GLY A 120 -11.61 -6.17 13.34
N ALA A 121 -12.75 -5.49 13.24
CA ALA A 121 -12.91 -4.10 13.71
C ALA A 121 -12.81 -3.96 15.23
N ALA A 122 -13.07 -5.05 15.97
CA ALA A 122 -13.01 -5.09 17.43
C ALA A 122 -11.61 -5.42 17.99
N ILE A 123 -10.59 -5.59 17.13
CA ILE A 123 -9.24 -5.84 17.60
C ILE A 123 -8.68 -4.58 18.23
N GLU A 124 -8.13 -4.70 19.44
CA GLU A 124 -7.57 -3.57 20.17
C GLU A 124 -6.32 -3.03 19.45
N PRO A 125 -6.18 -1.70 19.31
CA PRO A 125 -4.96 -1.09 18.77
C PRO A 125 -3.74 -1.49 19.61
N GLY A 126 -2.61 -1.75 18.96
CA GLY A 126 -1.39 -2.29 19.56
C GLY A 126 -1.36 -3.82 19.63
N THR A 127 -2.46 -4.52 19.34
CA THR A 127 -2.47 -5.99 19.28
C THR A 127 -1.48 -6.47 18.21
N VAL A 128 -0.59 -7.38 18.56
CA VAL A 128 0.30 -8.05 17.60
C VAL A 128 -0.34 -9.36 17.18
N LEU A 129 -0.62 -9.50 15.88
CA LEU A 129 -1.06 -10.77 15.30
C LEU A 129 0.11 -11.45 14.63
N TYR A 130 0.29 -12.73 14.96
CA TYR A 130 1.33 -13.58 14.37
C TYR A 130 0.72 -14.43 13.26
N PHE A 131 1.51 -14.66 12.22
CA PHE A 131 1.19 -15.50 11.08
C PHE A 131 2.22 -16.63 11.03
N PRO A 132 2.02 -17.70 11.83
CA PRO A 132 2.92 -18.84 11.85
C PRO A 132 3.13 -19.40 10.45
N ALA A 133 4.39 -19.64 10.09
CA ALA A 133 4.76 -20.13 8.78
C ALA A 133 5.69 -21.34 8.89
N LEU A 134 5.53 -22.28 7.97
CA LEU A 134 6.39 -23.44 7.83
C LEU A 134 6.90 -23.51 6.39
N GLN A 135 8.21 -23.64 6.25
CA GLN A 135 8.89 -23.80 4.97
C GLN A 135 9.47 -25.21 4.90
N GLU A 136 9.19 -25.94 3.82
CA GLU A 136 9.75 -27.28 3.60
C GLU A 136 10.66 -27.29 2.36
N CYS A 137 11.79 -27.97 2.51
CA CYS A 137 12.78 -28.26 1.47
C CYS A 137 13.09 -29.77 1.50
N ALA A 138 13.83 -30.26 0.51
CA ALA A 138 14.01 -31.70 0.33
C ALA A 138 14.62 -32.43 1.56
N GLY A 139 15.50 -31.75 2.30
CA GLY A 139 16.26 -32.27 3.43
C GLY A 139 16.12 -31.42 4.70
N GLY A 140 15.15 -30.51 4.76
CA GLY A 140 15.01 -29.61 5.90
C GLY A 140 13.68 -28.87 6.01
N THR A 141 13.52 -28.20 7.14
CA THR A 141 12.35 -27.37 7.44
C THR A 141 12.82 -26.11 8.14
N ALA A 142 12.29 -24.95 7.74
CA ALA A 142 12.37 -23.74 8.54
C ALA A 142 11.02 -23.53 9.22
N ASP A 143 11.03 -23.57 10.56
CA ASP A 143 9.83 -23.48 11.40
C ASP A 143 9.75 -22.11 12.05
N TRP A 144 8.85 -21.27 11.53
CA TRP A 144 8.62 -19.90 11.97
C TRP A 144 7.26 -19.79 12.65
N THR A 145 7.01 -20.68 13.61
CA THR A 145 5.72 -20.77 14.31
C THR A 145 5.75 -20.22 15.73
N ASP A 146 6.89 -19.72 16.20
CA ASP A 146 7.00 -19.14 17.54
C ASP A 146 6.27 -17.79 17.63
N THR A 147 5.19 -17.75 18.41
CA THR A 147 4.36 -16.55 18.61
C THR A 147 4.59 -15.89 19.97
N THR A 148 5.70 -16.17 20.65
CA THR A 148 5.98 -15.64 21.99
C THR A 148 6.25 -14.13 21.99
N GLY A 149 6.62 -13.58 20.82
CA GLY A 149 7.05 -12.19 20.68
C GLY A 149 8.46 -11.91 21.19
N SER A 150 9.20 -12.94 21.60
CA SER A 150 10.59 -12.80 22.00
C SER A 150 11.48 -12.50 20.80
N HIS A 151 12.46 -11.62 20.97
CA HIS A 151 13.50 -11.39 19.96
C HIS A 151 14.63 -12.42 20.00
N ASP A 152 14.67 -13.24 21.06
CA ASP A 152 15.73 -14.23 21.31
C ASP A 152 15.38 -15.63 20.77
N VAL A 153 14.21 -15.78 20.14
CA VAL A 153 13.85 -17.07 19.54
C VAL A 153 14.54 -17.23 18.18
N PRO A 154 15.00 -18.45 17.84
CA PRO A 154 15.73 -18.68 16.59
C PRO A 154 14.92 -18.35 15.35
N ASN A 155 13.60 -18.51 15.42
CA ASN A 155 12.70 -18.43 14.28
C ASN A 155 11.35 -17.83 14.70
N PRO A 156 11.28 -16.51 14.92
CA PRO A 156 10.03 -15.86 15.28
C PRO A 156 9.02 -15.97 14.13
N ALA A 157 7.75 -16.15 14.47
CA ALA A 157 6.68 -16.06 13.49
C ALA A 157 6.59 -14.62 12.92
N PRO A 158 6.38 -14.48 11.61
CA PRO A 158 6.04 -13.20 11.00
C PRO A 158 4.84 -12.57 11.70
N SER A 159 4.86 -11.26 11.92
CA SER A 159 3.80 -10.59 12.67
C SER A 159 3.46 -9.23 12.08
N ILE A 160 2.30 -8.73 12.48
CA ILE A 160 1.78 -7.41 12.14
C ILE A 160 1.19 -6.76 13.40
N THR A 161 1.40 -5.46 13.57
CA THR A 161 0.78 -4.68 14.65
C THR A 161 -0.52 -4.07 14.16
N ILE A 162 -1.61 -4.29 14.88
CA ILE A 162 -2.90 -3.72 14.54
C ILE A 162 -2.95 -2.29 15.07
N SER A 163 -3.13 -1.32 14.18
CA SER A 163 -3.37 0.08 14.54
C SER A 163 -4.87 0.33 14.73
N ALA A 164 -5.21 1.49 15.29
CA ALA A 164 -6.61 1.85 15.45
C ALA A 164 -7.34 1.81 14.11
N ALA A 165 -8.58 1.32 14.14
CA ALA A 165 -9.50 1.56 13.05
C ALA A 165 -9.52 3.07 12.78
N ALA A 166 -9.49 3.47 11.52
CA ALA A 166 -9.67 4.87 11.16
C ALA A 166 -11.04 5.32 11.71
N GLY A 167 -11.02 5.97 12.87
CA GLY A 167 -12.22 6.42 13.55
C GLY A 167 -12.77 7.66 12.84
N GLU A 168 -14.08 7.67 12.62
CA GLU A 168 -14.81 8.93 12.52
C GLU A 168 -14.51 9.77 13.77
N HIS A 169 -13.97 10.98 13.54
CA HIS A 169 -13.67 12.09 14.46
C HIS A 169 -12.38 12.04 15.32
N GLY A 170 -11.42 12.91 14.94
CA GLY A 170 -10.42 13.45 15.85
C GLY A 170 -9.10 13.85 15.17
N HIS A 171 -8.86 15.16 15.04
CA HIS A 171 -7.65 15.77 14.49
C HIS A 171 -6.33 15.11 14.97
N GLY A 172 -5.43 14.76 14.06
CA GLY A 172 -4.03 14.45 14.41
C GLY A 172 -3.28 13.55 13.43
N HIS A 173 -2.55 14.18 12.52
CA HIS A 173 -1.35 13.75 11.78
C HIS A 173 -0.97 12.25 11.80
N GLY A 174 -0.97 11.60 10.62
CA GLY A 174 -0.23 10.35 10.45
C GLY A 174 -0.56 9.56 9.19
N HIS A 175 0.30 9.74 8.18
CA HIS A 175 0.43 9.00 6.92
C HIS A 175 -0.06 7.54 6.91
N GLY A 176 -1.05 7.23 6.07
CA GLY A 176 -1.49 5.86 5.77
C GLY A 176 -2.33 5.83 4.49
N ALA A 177 -2.02 4.89 3.59
CA ALA A 177 -2.46 4.86 2.20
C ALA A 177 -3.98 4.79 2.02
N ALA A 178 -4.57 5.80 1.37
CA ALA A 178 -5.98 5.79 1.00
C ALA A 178 -6.25 4.71 -0.05
N SER A 179 -7.33 3.95 0.18
CA SER A 179 -7.90 3.04 -0.79
C SER A 179 -8.51 3.81 -1.99
N MET A 180 -8.57 3.17 -3.15
CA MET A 180 -9.00 3.73 -4.44
C MET A 180 -10.46 4.24 -4.52
N ASP A 181 -11.19 4.34 -3.41
CA ASP A 181 -12.56 4.87 -3.38
C ASP A 181 -12.90 5.57 -2.05
N GLU A 182 -11.88 5.99 -1.28
CA GLU A 182 -12.13 6.75 -0.06
C GLU A 182 -12.42 8.21 -0.40
N THR A 183 -13.66 8.63 -0.13
CA THR A 183 -14.04 10.04 -0.24
C THR A 183 -13.50 10.78 0.98
N VAL A 184 -12.45 11.58 0.79
CA VAL A 184 -11.89 12.46 1.82
C VAL A 184 -12.83 13.65 2.02
N ARG A 185 -13.23 13.91 3.27
CA ARG A 185 -14.15 15.02 3.60
C ARG A 185 -13.42 16.14 4.34
N ALA A 186 -13.66 17.38 3.92
CA ALA A 186 -13.15 18.57 4.58
C ALA A 186 -14.23 19.65 4.64
N GLY A 187 -14.88 19.78 5.80
CA GLY A 187 -16.08 20.58 5.91
C GLY A 187 -17.17 20.07 4.97
N ALA A 188 -17.57 20.91 4.01
CA ALA A 188 -18.57 20.56 2.99
C ALA A 188 -17.96 20.03 1.68
N LEU A 189 -16.63 19.91 1.60
CA LEU A 189 -15.95 19.35 0.44
C LEU A 189 -15.84 17.83 0.56
N GLU A 190 -16.13 17.14 -0.53
CA GLU A 190 -15.95 15.70 -0.72
C GLU A 190 -14.97 15.48 -1.87
N ILE A 191 -13.86 14.80 -1.61
CA ILE A 191 -12.77 14.58 -2.57
C ILE A 191 -12.66 13.07 -2.82
N SER A 192 -12.83 12.63 -4.05
CA SER A 192 -12.91 11.21 -4.38
C SER A 192 -12.16 10.88 -5.67
N GLY A 193 -11.92 9.58 -5.88
CA GLY A 193 -11.28 9.07 -7.11
C GLY A 193 -9.90 9.67 -7.37
N ALA A 194 -9.09 9.88 -6.33
CA ALA A 194 -7.79 10.50 -6.46
C ALA A 194 -6.75 9.52 -7.04
N PHE A 195 -6.17 9.85 -8.19
CA PHE A 195 -5.16 9.01 -8.84
C PHE A 195 -4.09 9.83 -9.56
N THR A 196 -2.95 9.18 -9.82
CA THR A 196 -1.91 9.62 -10.75
C THR A 196 -1.59 8.47 -11.70
N ARG A 197 -0.88 8.74 -12.79
CA ARG A 197 -0.40 7.71 -13.72
C ARG A 197 1.01 7.29 -13.36
N ALA A 198 1.32 6.03 -13.60
CA ALA A 198 2.67 5.52 -13.53
C ALA A 198 3.60 6.33 -14.45
N THR A 199 4.85 6.52 -14.03
CA THR A 199 5.85 7.25 -14.81
C THR A 199 7.03 6.38 -15.18
N LEU A 200 7.64 6.69 -16.33
CA LEU A 200 8.92 6.09 -16.70
C LEU A 200 10.05 6.58 -15.76
N PRO A 201 11.14 5.81 -15.63
CA PRO A 201 12.32 6.29 -14.92
C PRO A 201 12.78 7.66 -15.45
N ASN A 202 13.09 8.58 -14.53
CA ASN A 202 13.52 9.97 -14.80
C ASN A 202 12.47 10.88 -15.47
N ALA A 203 11.18 10.53 -15.43
CA ALA A 203 10.13 11.46 -15.87
C ALA A 203 10.23 12.77 -15.06
N PRO A 204 10.25 13.95 -15.71
CA PRO A 204 10.41 15.22 -15.01
C PRO A 204 9.11 15.71 -14.35
N VAL A 205 7.96 15.16 -14.76
CA VAL A 205 6.62 15.63 -14.42
C VAL A 205 5.61 14.47 -14.32
N ALA A 206 4.52 14.69 -13.56
CA ALA A 206 3.35 13.81 -13.52
C ALA A 206 2.05 14.62 -13.38
N GLY A 207 0.92 14.01 -13.71
CA GLY A 207 -0.41 14.58 -13.53
C GLY A 207 -1.17 13.91 -12.38
N GLY A 208 -1.84 14.70 -11.54
CA GLY A 208 -2.75 14.24 -10.49
C GLY A 208 -4.19 14.60 -10.79
N PHE A 209 -5.08 13.65 -10.52
CA PHE A 209 -6.48 13.68 -10.92
C PHE A 209 -7.36 13.29 -9.72
N MET A 210 -8.55 13.87 -9.63
CA MET A 210 -9.53 13.63 -8.56
C MET A 210 -10.85 14.32 -8.89
N THR A 211 -11.91 14.01 -8.16
CA THR A 211 -13.18 14.74 -8.20
C THR A 211 -13.38 15.47 -6.87
N ILE A 212 -13.80 16.74 -6.92
CA ILE A 212 -14.08 17.56 -5.73
C ILE A 212 -15.52 18.05 -5.81
N ALA A 213 -16.39 17.57 -4.93
CA ALA A 213 -17.75 18.05 -4.79
C ALA A 213 -17.87 19.03 -3.61
N ASN A 214 -18.41 20.22 -3.86
CA ASN A 214 -18.72 21.17 -2.80
C ASN A 214 -20.21 21.07 -2.44
N THR A 215 -20.52 20.35 -1.38
CA THR A 215 -21.91 20.17 -0.88
C THR A 215 -22.40 21.35 -0.03
N GLY A 216 -21.57 22.38 0.13
CA GLY A 216 -21.84 23.55 0.94
C GLY A 216 -22.72 24.59 0.25
N GLN A 217 -23.01 25.67 0.98
CA GLN A 217 -23.80 26.81 0.49
C GLN A 217 -22.94 27.98 0.01
N ASN A 218 -21.61 27.91 0.17
CA ASN A 218 -20.67 28.94 -0.23
C ASN A 218 -19.62 28.35 -1.19
N GLU A 219 -19.11 29.17 -2.12
CA GLU A 219 -17.92 28.81 -2.91
C GLU A 219 -16.72 28.56 -1.99
N ASP A 220 -15.91 27.56 -2.31
CA ASP A 220 -14.52 27.41 -1.83
C ASP A 220 -13.57 27.48 -3.03
N ARG A 221 -12.26 27.39 -2.79
CA ARG A 221 -11.24 27.45 -3.82
C ARG A 221 -10.04 26.60 -3.44
N LEU A 222 -9.63 25.72 -4.34
CA LEU A 222 -8.34 25.03 -4.22
C LEU A 222 -7.23 26.01 -4.58
N LEU A 223 -6.47 26.49 -3.60
CA LEU A 223 -5.44 27.51 -3.77
C LEU A 223 -4.10 26.94 -4.23
N SER A 224 -3.72 25.78 -3.67
CA SER A 224 -2.43 25.14 -3.97
C SER A 224 -2.43 23.67 -3.58
N ALA A 225 -1.44 22.94 -4.05
CA ALA A 225 -1.13 21.59 -3.59
C ALA A 225 0.37 21.45 -3.30
N THR A 226 0.75 20.52 -2.44
CA THR A 226 2.15 20.15 -2.18
C THR A 226 2.30 18.65 -2.06
N SER A 227 3.49 18.13 -2.38
CA SER A 227 3.81 16.72 -2.18
C SER A 227 5.30 16.53 -1.98
N PRO A 228 5.73 15.61 -1.08
CA PRO A 228 7.16 15.36 -0.87
C PRO A 228 7.88 14.83 -2.10
N ILE A 229 7.15 14.22 -3.06
CA ILE A 229 7.72 13.57 -4.25
C ILE A 229 8.14 14.55 -5.37
N ALA A 230 7.79 15.83 -5.26
CA ALA A 230 8.00 16.84 -6.29
C ALA A 230 8.68 18.09 -5.71
N GLY A 231 9.35 18.86 -6.57
CA GLY A 231 9.88 20.18 -6.21
C GLY A 231 8.76 21.21 -6.01
N ARG A 232 7.70 21.12 -6.84
CA ARG A 232 6.47 21.90 -6.70
C ARG A 232 5.27 21.18 -7.33
N VAL A 233 4.07 21.56 -6.91
CA VAL A 233 2.81 21.13 -7.53
C VAL A 233 2.01 22.37 -7.90
N GLU A 234 1.56 22.42 -9.15
CA GLU A 234 0.78 23.53 -9.71
C GLU A 234 -0.63 23.04 -10.09
N ILE A 235 -1.60 23.94 -10.15
CA ILE A 235 -2.95 23.62 -10.63
C ILE A 235 -3.02 24.11 -12.08
N HIS A 236 -3.33 23.20 -13.00
CA HIS A 236 -3.34 23.49 -14.43
C HIS A 236 -4.70 23.18 -15.03
N GLU A 237 -5.00 23.84 -16.14
CA GLU A 237 -6.13 23.52 -17.01
C GLU A 237 -5.65 23.28 -18.44
N MET A 238 -6.48 22.57 -19.21
CA MET A 238 -6.34 22.47 -20.65
C MET A 238 -7.45 23.29 -21.29
N ALA A 239 -7.08 24.35 -22.01
CA ALA A 239 -8.02 25.23 -22.70
C ALA A 239 -7.67 25.34 -24.18
N MET A 240 -8.69 25.47 -25.04
CA MET A 240 -8.48 25.76 -26.46
C MET A 240 -8.08 27.23 -26.62
N GLU A 241 -6.92 27.47 -27.22
CA GLU A 241 -6.48 28.78 -27.67
C GLU A 241 -6.40 28.75 -29.19
N GLY A 242 -7.48 29.17 -29.85
CA GLY A 242 -7.68 28.90 -31.28
C GLY A 242 -7.89 27.42 -31.52
N ASP A 243 -7.12 26.84 -32.45
CA ASP A 243 -7.17 25.40 -32.79
C ASP A 243 -6.20 24.54 -31.97
N VAL A 244 -5.52 25.11 -30.96
CA VAL A 244 -4.50 24.42 -30.16
C VAL A 244 -4.96 24.28 -28.73
N MET A 245 -4.95 23.04 -28.22
CA MET A 245 -5.14 22.78 -26.80
C MET A 245 -3.87 23.19 -26.04
N ARG A 246 -4.00 24.17 -25.15
CA ARG A 246 -2.89 24.68 -24.34
C ARG A 246 -3.10 24.36 -22.87
N MET A 247 -2.01 23.95 -22.24
CA MET A 247 -1.92 23.79 -20.80
C MET A 247 -1.61 25.15 -20.17
N ARG A 248 -2.36 25.56 -19.16
CA ARG A 248 -2.18 26.84 -18.45
C ARG A 248 -2.24 26.64 -16.94
N ALA A 249 -1.26 27.21 -16.24
CA ALA A 249 -1.28 27.26 -14.78
C ALA A 249 -2.33 28.27 -14.27
N LEU A 250 -3.00 27.93 -13.17
CA LEU A 250 -3.98 28.75 -12.47
C LEU A 250 -3.37 29.29 -11.16
N PRO A 251 -2.66 30.44 -11.20
CA PRO A 251 -1.97 30.98 -10.02
C PRO A 251 -2.94 31.42 -8.92
N ASP A 252 -4.16 31.81 -9.28
CA ASP A 252 -5.24 32.17 -8.35
C ASP A 252 -6.05 30.95 -7.88
N GLY A 253 -5.60 29.73 -8.20
CA GLY A 253 -6.27 28.48 -7.83
C GLY A 253 -7.51 28.16 -8.65
N LEU A 254 -8.20 27.08 -8.27
CA LEU A 254 -9.39 26.54 -8.93
C LEU A 254 -10.63 26.79 -8.08
N ALA A 255 -11.62 27.48 -8.64
CA ALA A 255 -12.89 27.76 -7.98
C ALA A 255 -13.72 26.48 -7.79
N LEU A 256 -14.39 26.36 -6.65
CA LEU A 256 -15.27 25.25 -6.28
C LEU A 256 -16.64 25.84 -5.90
N PRO A 257 -17.52 26.12 -6.87
CA PRO A 257 -18.82 26.74 -6.60
C PRO A 257 -19.68 25.91 -5.65
N ALA A 258 -20.54 26.58 -4.87
CA ALA A 258 -21.48 25.90 -3.97
C ALA A 258 -22.43 24.97 -4.73
N GLY A 259 -22.57 23.73 -4.27
CA GLY A 259 -23.43 22.72 -4.87
C GLY A 259 -22.86 22.04 -6.12
N ASP A 260 -21.70 22.47 -6.61
CA ASP A 260 -21.10 21.95 -7.84
C ASP A 260 -20.03 20.88 -7.57
N THR A 261 -19.79 20.07 -8.60
CA THR A 261 -18.68 19.11 -8.64
C THR A 261 -17.68 19.52 -9.71
N VAL A 262 -16.42 19.65 -9.32
CA VAL A 262 -15.31 19.97 -10.20
C VAL A 262 -14.42 18.74 -10.35
N THR A 263 -14.20 18.30 -11.59
CA THR A 263 -13.37 17.14 -11.89
C THR A 263 -12.02 17.57 -12.44
N LEU A 264 -10.96 17.09 -11.79
CA LEU A 264 -9.60 17.12 -12.30
C LEU A 264 -9.35 15.81 -13.06
N ALA A 265 -9.29 15.87 -14.38
CA ALA A 265 -9.16 14.71 -15.26
C ALA A 265 -8.16 14.98 -16.40
N PRO A 266 -7.61 13.91 -17.01
CA PRO A 266 -6.77 14.04 -18.20
C PRO A 266 -7.48 14.85 -19.30
N GLY A 267 -6.83 15.92 -19.79
CA GLY A 267 -7.42 16.81 -20.80
C GLY A 267 -8.30 17.92 -20.26
N GLY A 268 -8.42 18.07 -18.93
CA GLY A 268 -9.11 19.19 -18.27
C GLY A 268 -8.26 19.81 -17.16
N TYR A 269 -8.87 20.13 -16.02
CA TYR A 269 -8.12 20.53 -14.83
C TYR A 269 -7.27 19.37 -14.31
N HIS A 270 -6.09 19.65 -13.77
CA HIS A 270 -5.23 18.64 -13.15
C HIS A 270 -4.20 19.28 -12.22
N LEU A 271 -3.68 18.48 -11.29
CA LEU A 271 -2.46 18.83 -10.57
C LEU A 271 -1.26 18.50 -11.45
N MET A 272 -0.33 19.43 -11.60
CA MET A 272 0.90 19.24 -12.35
C MET A 272 2.07 19.16 -11.37
N PHE A 273 2.59 17.94 -11.16
CA PHE A 273 3.80 17.71 -10.38
C PHE A 273 5.00 18.04 -11.24
N MET A 274 5.83 18.99 -10.78
CA MET A 274 7.03 19.42 -11.48
C MET A 274 8.27 19.05 -10.66
N GLU A 275 9.35 18.70 -11.35
CA GLU A 275 10.62 18.31 -10.72
C GLU A 275 10.42 17.09 -9.82
N LEU A 276 9.89 16.01 -10.43
CA LEU A 276 9.75 14.72 -9.74
C LEU A 276 11.11 14.24 -9.22
N LYS A 277 11.11 13.84 -7.95
CA LYS A 277 12.30 13.33 -7.24
C LYS A 277 12.49 11.82 -7.41
N GLN A 278 11.43 11.13 -7.82
CA GLN A 278 11.40 9.68 -8.02
C GLN A 278 10.38 9.30 -9.10
N ALA A 279 10.56 8.11 -9.69
CA ALA A 279 9.54 7.50 -10.55
C ALA A 279 8.31 7.09 -9.72
N LEU A 280 7.17 6.93 -10.39
CA LEU A 280 5.91 6.49 -9.82
C LEU A 280 5.56 5.11 -10.38
N PRO A 281 5.93 4.01 -9.71
CA PRO A 281 5.51 2.66 -10.08
C PRO A 281 3.99 2.49 -9.96
N GLU A 282 3.39 1.73 -10.88
CA GLU A 282 1.98 1.33 -10.75
C GLU A 282 1.74 0.54 -9.46
N GLY A 283 0.62 0.85 -8.78
CA GLY A 283 0.25 0.24 -7.51
C GLY A 283 0.75 0.99 -6.27
N ASP A 284 1.67 1.96 -6.44
CA ASP A 284 2.14 2.81 -5.35
C ASP A 284 1.12 3.89 -4.98
N SER A 285 1.44 4.66 -3.94
CA SER A 285 0.63 5.75 -3.40
C SER A 285 1.44 7.04 -3.28
N VAL A 286 0.85 8.16 -3.69
CA VAL A 286 1.47 9.48 -3.65
C VAL A 286 0.71 10.38 -2.67
N PRO A 287 1.32 10.80 -1.54
CA PRO A 287 0.68 11.73 -0.63
C PRO A 287 0.68 13.15 -1.21
N VAL A 288 -0.46 13.83 -1.12
CA VAL A 288 -0.66 15.21 -1.57
C VAL A 288 -1.42 15.98 -0.49
N THR A 289 -0.91 17.14 -0.10
CA THR A 289 -1.65 18.09 0.74
C THR A 289 -2.27 19.15 -0.16
N LEU A 290 -3.59 19.26 -0.14
CA LEU A 290 -4.38 20.28 -0.83
C LEU A 290 -4.67 21.42 0.14
N ARG A 291 -4.51 22.67 -0.30
CA ARG A 291 -4.88 23.84 0.50
C ARG A 291 -6.06 24.56 -0.12
N PHE A 292 -7.19 24.51 0.58
CA PHE A 292 -8.40 25.24 0.24
C PHE A 292 -8.42 26.60 0.95
N ARG A 293 -9.21 27.55 0.42
CA ARG A 293 -9.37 28.87 1.03
C ARG A 293 -10.13 28.76 2.36
N ASP A 294 -11.24 28.03 2.36
CA ASP A 294 -12.16 27.98 3.49
C ASP A 294 -12.07 26.64 4.25
N ALA A 295 -11.96 25.51 3.54
CA ALA A 295 -11.80 24.18 4.16
C ALA A 295 -10.41 23.90 4.76
N GLY A 296 -9.42 24.75 4.51
CA GLY A 296 -8.06 24.61 5.04
C GLY A 296 -7.21 23.56 4.32
N GLU A 297 -6.26 22.96 5.03
CA GLU A 297 -5.37 21.92 4.48
C GLU A 297 -5.97 20.52 4.63
N VAL A 298 -5.90 19.74 3.56
CA VAL A 298 -6.49 18.41 3.45
C VAL A 298 -5.49 17.47 2.79
N ASP A 299 -5.15 16.40 3.49
CA ASP A 299 -4.29 15.36 2.94
C ASP A 299 -5.10 14.36 2.11
N VAL A 300 -4.63 14.09 0.90
CA VAL A 300 -5.21 13.15 -0.06
C VAL A 300 -4.10 12.23 -0.54
N THR A 301 -4.40 10.94 -0.66
CA THR A 301 -3.47 9.97 -1.28
C THR A 301 -3.94 9.68 -2.70
N LEU A 302 -3.06 9.88 -3.68
CA LEU A 302 -3.30 9.52 -5.07
C LEU A 302 -2.75 8.12 -5.29
N THR A 303 -3.58 7.19 -5.73
CA THR A 303 -3.09 5.88 -6.15
C THR A 303 -2.45 5.97 -7.54
N VAL A 304 -1.33 5.28 -7.73
CA VAL A 304 -0.64 5.23 -9.03
C VAL A 304 -1.28 4.14 -9.89
N GLY A 305 -2.09 4.55 -10.87
CA GLY A 305 -2.67 3.66 -11.87
C GLY A 305 -1.73 3.43 -13.07
N PRO A 306 -2.15 2.59 -14.04
CA PRO A 306 -1.39 2.36 -15.27
C PRO A 306 -1.16 3.66 -16.06
N THR A 307 -0.18 3.66 -16.95
CA THR A 307 0.21 4.85 -17.75
C THR A 307 -0.93 5.47 -18.57
N ASP A 308 -1.98 4.71 -18.89
CA ASP A 308 -3.17 5.11 -19.64
C ASP A 308 -4.42 5.32 -18.75
N ALA A 309 -4.29 5.29 -17.42
CA ALA A 309 -5.40 5.46 -16.49
C ALA A 309 -6.21 6.74 -16.78
N GLY A 310 -7.53 6.62 -16.90
CA GLY A 310 -8.41 7.74 -17.21
C GLY A 310 -8.31 8.28 -18.64
N ALA A 311 -7.67 7.56 -19.58
CA ALA A 311 -7.86 7.82 -21.00
C ALA A 311 -9.32 7.50 -21.37
N HIS A 312 -10.00 8.40 -22.10
CA HIS A 312 -11.29 8.08 -22.69
C HIS A 312 -11.17 6.78 -23.50
N ALA A 313 -12.03 5.81 -23.23
CA ALA A 313 -12.23 4.65 -24.09
C ALA A 313 -12.39 5.19 -25.52
N GLY A 314 -11.39 4.96 -26.37
CA GLY A 314 -11.38 5.45 -27.73
C GLY A 314 -12.68 5.05 -28.41
N MET A 315 -13.31 6.02 -29.07
CA MET A 315 -14.32 5.75 -30.10
C MET A 315 -13.72 4.71 -31.05
N LYS A 316 -14.26 3.50 -31.01
CA LYS A 316 -14.08 2.54 -32.09
C LYS A 316 -14.74 3.16 -33.32
N HIS A 317 -13.93 3.56 -34.30
CA HIS A 317 -14.39 3.68 -35.68
C HIS A 317 -14.43 2.29 -36.31
#